data_AF-B0EQ12-F1
#
_entry.id   AF-B0EQ12-F1
#
_cell.length_a   1.000
_cell.length_b   1.000
_cell.length_c   1.000
_cell.angle_alpha   90.00
_cell.angle_beta   90.00
_cell.angle_gamma   90.00
#
_symmetry.space_group_name_H-M   'P 1'
#
loop_
_entity.id
_entity.type
_entity.pdbx_description
1 polymer ?
#
loop_
_entity_poly.entity_id
_entity_poly.type
_entity_poly.pdbx_seq_one_letter_code
_entity_poly.pdbx_strand_id
1 'polypeptide(L)'
;MNVQEEFSTSIGIDLGLTYSSVAYYDIIKNEPIILQDEIGKEQIVSYPFEVKTRDNESTCIECYNPLNQESEEFEPEEISGMILKYLYEIAQAKLGNHPISNVIVTVPAEFNDRQREATLLACKLAGIKNVEQ
;
A
#
# COMPACT_ATOMS: atom_id res chain seq x y z
N MET A 1 -19.06 -21.60 25.19
CA MET A 1 -19.12 -20.40 24.34
C MET A 1 -17.69 -20.04 24.01
N ASN A 2 -17.24 -20.29 22.77
CA ASN A 2 -15.97 -19.76 22.29
C ASN A 2 -16.26 -18.39 21.69
N VAL A 3 -16.03 -17.34 22.45
CA VAL A 3 -15.83 -16.02 21.86
C VAL A 3 -14.36 -16.03 21.44
N GLN A 4 -14.09 -16.39 20.18
CA GLN A 4 -12.90 -15.85 19.54
C GLN A 4 -13.18 -14.35 19.49
N GLU A 5 -12.61 -13.59 20.42
CA GLU A 5 -12.49 -12.16 20.23
C GLU A 5 -11.73 -11.98 18.92
N GLU A 6 -12.44 -11.60 17.86
CA GLU A 6 -11.82 -11.06 16.67
C GLU A 6 -11.11 -9.79 17.13
N PHE A 7 -9.83 -9.92 17.45
CA PHE A 7 -8.97 -8.77 17.67
C PHE A 7 -9.06 -7.93 16.39
N SER A 8 -9.70 -6.76 16.49
CA SER A 8 -9.84 -5.84 15.37
C SER A 8 -8.47 -5.21 15.11
N THR A 9 -7.66 -5.88 14.30
CA THR A 9 -6.32 -5.38 13.99
C THR A 9 -6.46 -4.23 13.00
N SER A 10 -5.91 -3.08 13.38
CA SER A 10 -5.79 -1.90 12.51
C SER A 10 -4.33 -1.73 12.13
N ILE A 11 -4.06 -1.40 10.86
CA ILE A 11 -2.71 -1.14 10.37
C ILE A 11 -2.60 0.27 9.81
N GLY A 12 -1.39 0.83 9.90
CA GLY A 12 -0.98 2.02 9.16
C GLY A 12 -0.07 1.63 8.01
N ILE A 13 -0.31 2.19 6.83
CA ILE A 13 0.54 2.04 5.64
C ILE A 13 1.08 3.42 5.26
N ASP A 14 2.40 3.54 5.16
CA ASP A 14 3.07 4.75 4.68
C ASP A 14 3.56 4.55 3.25
N LEU A 15 3.02 5.34 2.32
CA LEU A 15 3.40 5.35 0.91
C LEU A 15 4.45 6.44 0.68
N GLY A 16 5.71 6.13 0.94
CA GLY A 16 6.81 7.05 0.66
C GLY A 16 7.29 6.98 -0.79
N LEU A 17 7.82 8.11 -1.26
CA LEU A 17 8.40 8.24 -2.61
C LEU A 17 9.56 7.27 -2.85
N THR A 18 10.32 6.94 -1.79
CA THR A 18 11.49 6.05 -1.87
C THR A 18 11.27 4.75 -1.12
N TYR A 19 10.56 4.79 0.00
CA TYR A 19 10.34 3.65 0.88
C TYR A 19 8.88 3.61 1.32
N SER A 20 8.29 2.44 1.27
CA SER A 20 6.98 2.19 1.86
C SER A 20 7.10 1.26 3.06
N SER A 21 6.22 1.42 4.04
CA SER A 21 6.23 0.60 5.26
C SER A 21 4.81 0.28 5.74
N VAL A 22 4.69 -0.77 6.54
CA VAL A 22 3.45 -1.12 7.24
C VAL A 22 3.74 -1.25 8.72
N ALA A 23 2.86 -0.71 9.56
CA ALA A 23 2.95 -0.84 11.00
C ALA A 23 1.57 -1.13 11.62
N TYR A 24 1.57 -1.69 12.83
CA TYR A 24 0.40 -1.74 13.70
C TYR A 24 0.79 -1.26 15.10
N TYR A 25 -0.20 -0.91 15.92
CA TYR A 25 0.05 -0.54 17.32
C TYR A 25 -0.20 -1.75 18.23
N ASP A 26 0.82 -2.22 18.94
CA ASP A 26 0.71 -3.29 19.92
C ASP A 26 0.24 -2.70 21.25
N ILE A 27 -1.02 -2.95 21.60
CA ILE A 27 -1.65 -2.40 22.82
C ILE A 27 -1.03 -2.98 24.10
N ILE A 28 -0.56 -4.24 24.05
CA ILE A 28 0.02 -4.91 25.22
C ILE A 28 1.40 -4.31 25.54
N LYS A 29 2.19 -4.05 24.50
CA LYS A 29 3.50 -3.42 24.63
C LYS A 29 3.44 -1.90 24.71
N ASN A 30 2.32 -1.31 24.29
CA ASN A 30 2.10 0.13 24.20
C ASN A 30 3.13 0.83 23.28
N GLU A 31 3.39 0.22 22.11
CA GLU A 31 4.35 0.72 21.13
C GLU A 31 3.93 0.38 19.68
N PRO A 32 4.32 1.19 18.68
CA PRO A 32 4.16 0.82 17.28
C PRO A 32 5.16 -0.26 16.87
N ILE A 33 4.68 -1.25 16.12
CA ILE A 33 5.49 -2.34 15.55
C ILE A 33 5.48 -2.21 14.04
N ILE A 34 6.67 -2.02 13.44
CA ILE A 34 6.86 -2.02 11.99
C ILE A 34 6.95 -3.47 11.52
N LEU A 35 6.20 -3.81 10.49
CA LEU A 35 6.19 -5.14 9.90
C LEU A 35 7.38 -5.29 8.96
N GLN A 36 8.05 -6.43 9.09
CA GLN A 36 9.15 -6.83 8.23
C GLN A 36 8.66 -7.80 7.15
N ASP A 37 9.23 -7.74 5.96
CA ASP A 37 9.02 -8.71 4.88
C ASP A 37 9.57 -10.12 5.24
N GLU A 38 9.55 -11.06 4.29
CA GLU A 38 10.05 -12.42 4.51
C GLU A 38 11.57 -12.50 4.75
N ILE A 39 12.33 -11.50 4.31
CA ILE A 39 13.79 -11.43 4.45
C ILE A 39 14.23 -10.49 5.60
N GLY A 40 13.28 -9.99 6.39
CA GLY A 40 13.53 -9.17 7.58
C GLY A 40 13.67 -7.67 7.34
N LYS A 41 13.27 -7.15 6.17
CA LYS A 41 13.32 -5.71 5.89
C LYS A 41 12.04 -4.99 6.34
N GLU A 42 12.20 -3.88 7.04
CA GLU A 42 11.12 -2.99 7.53
C GLU A 42 10.58 -2.02 6.47
N GLN A 43 11.36 -1.79 5.41
CA GLN A 43 11.05 -0.83 4.36
C GLN A 43 11.16 -1.52 3.01
N ILE A 44 10.13 -1.30 2.19
CA ILE A 44 10.06 -1.79 0.82
C ILE A 44 10.46 -0.63 -0.07
N VAL A 45 11.46 -0.84 -0.93
CA VAL A 45 11.93 0.18 -1.85
C VAL A 45 10.87 0.40 -2.93
N SER A 46 10.32 1.61 -2.97
CA SER A 46 9.54 2.11 -4.10
C SER A 46 10.53 2.38 -5.23
N TYR A 47 10.53 1.57 -6.29
CA TYR A 47 11.44 1.80 -7.42
C TYR A 47 11.10 3.15 -8.06
N PRO A 48 12.09 3.97 -8.48
CA PRO A 48 11.80 5.19 -9.22
C PRO A 48 11.08 4.80 -10.53
N PHE A 49 9.83 5.24 -10.66
CA PHE A 49 9.03 5.05 -11.86
C PHE A 49 9.34 6.16 -12.87
N GLU A 50 9.50 5.79 -14.14
CA GLU A 50 9.60 6.77 -15.22
C GLU A 50 8.19 7.26 -15.55
N VAL A 51 7.94 8.53 -15.25
CA VAL A 51 6.67 9.19 -15.58
C VAL A 51 6.76 9.73 -17.01
N LYS A 52 5.88 9.27 -17.88
CA LYS A 52 5.71 9.78 -19.24
C LYS A 52 4.45 10.64 -19.34
N THR A 53 4.49 11.61 -20.24
CA THR A 53 3.30 12.39 -20.61
C THR A 53 2.80 11.86 -21.95
N ARG A 54 1.51 11.51 -22.00
CA ARG A 54 0.80 11.08 -23.21
C ARG A 54 0.41 12.28 -24.06
N ASP A 55 0.00 12.01 -25.30
CA ASP A 55 -0.39 13.05 -26.28
C ASP A 55 -1.57 13.91 -25.82
N ASN A 56 -2.42 13.39 -24.92
CA ASN A 56 -3.56 14.09 -24.32
C ASN A 56 -3.21 14.87 -23.04
N GLU A 57 -1.92 15.07 -22.77
CA GLU A 57 -1.36 15.72 -21.57
C GLU A 57 -1.59 14.95 -20.25
N SER A 58 -2.15 13.73 -20.28
CA SER A 58 -2.21 12.88 -19.10
C SER A 58 -0.87 12.18 -18.86
N THR A 59 -0.54 11.89 -17.59
CA THR A 59 0.68 11.16 -17.24
C THR A 59 0.43 9.66 -17.16
N CYS A 60 1.47 8.86 -17.41
CA CYS A 60 1.50 7.42 -17.13
C CYS A 60 2.86 6.99 -16.62
N ILE A 61 2.92 5.76 -16.11
CA ILE A 61 4.16 5.08 -15.75
C ILE A 61 4.39 4.00 -16.79
N GLU A 62 5.53 4.06 -17.48
CA GLU A 62 5.95 2.96 -18.36
C GLU A 62 6.79 1.97 -17.56
N CYS A 63 6.47 0.68 -17.65
CA CYS A 63 7.23 -0.40 -17.04
C CYS A 63 7.64 -1.42 -18.11
N TYR A 64 8.92 -1.73 -18.16
CA TYR A 64 9.44 -2.79 -19.01
C TYR A 64 9.17 -4.16 -18.39
N ASN A 65 8.50 -5.03 -19.12
CA ASN A 65 8.23 -6.40 -18.74
C ASN A 65 9.29 -7.33 -19.35
N PRO A 66 10.21 -7.90 -18.55
CA PRO A 66 11.30 -8.72 -19.06
C PRO A 66 10.83 -10.11 -19.56
N LEU A 67 9.60 -10.52 -19.23
CA LEU A 67 9.08 -11.83 -19.63
C LEU A 67 8.63 -11.85 -21.09
N ASN A 68 7.96 -10.78 -21.54
CA ASN A 68 7.53 -10.61 -22.94
C ASN A 68 8.44 -9.65 -23.73
N GLN A 69 9.38 -8.96 -23.09
CA GLN A 69 10.28 -7.96 -23.69
C GLN A 69 9.53 -6.76 -24.27
N GLU A 70 8.40 -6.40 -23.67
CA GLU A 70 7.56 -5.27 -24.07
C GLU A 70 7.46 -4.24 -22.94
N SER A 71 7.11 -3.01 -23.29
CA SER A 71 6.80 -1.97 -22.30
C SER A 71 5.29 -1.85 -22.17
N GLU A 72 4.81 -1.79 -20.93
CA GLU A 72 3.40 -1.63 -20.59
C GLU A 72 3.22 -0.28 -19.87
N GLU A 73 2.12 0.41 -20.17
CA GLU A 73 1.77 1.68 -19.51
C GLU A 73 0.75 1.44 -18.41
N PHE A 74 0.95 2.09 -17.26
CA PHE A 74 0.08 2.04 -16.10
C PHE A 74 -0.30 3.44 -15.65
N GLU A 75 -1.51 3.58 -15.12
CA GLU A 75 -1.87 4.78 -14.36
C GLU A 75 -1.12 4.80 -13.01
N PRO A 76 -0.81 5.99 -12.46
CA PRO A 76 -0.16 6.11 -11.15
C PRO A 76 -0.87 5.33 -10.03
N GLU A 77 -2.20 5.31 -10.06
CA GLU A 77 -3.06 4.60 -9.10
C GLU A 77 -2.97 3.08 -9.24
N GLU A 78 -2.69 2.55 -10.43
CA GLU A 78 -2.51 1.12 -10.65
C GLU A 78 -1.19 0.64 -10.03
N ILE A 79 -0.09 1.34 -10.29
CA ILE A 79 1.20 1.06 -9.67
C ILE A 79 1.12 1.19 -8.15
N SER A 80 0.50 2.27 -7.67
CA SER A 80 0.27 2.47 -6.23
C SER A 80 -0.58 1.35 -5.63
N GLY A 81 -1.60 0.87 -6.36
CA GLY A 81 -2.43 -0.26 -5.98
C GLY A 81 -1.67 -1.59 -5.90
N MET A 82 -0.74 -1.84 -6.83
CA MET A 82 0.13 -3.02 -6.79
C MET A 82 1.04 -3.01 -5.55
N ILE A 83 1.63 -1.85 -5.24
CA ILE A 83 2.46 -1.67 -4.03
C ILE A 83 1.62 -1.87 -2.77
N LEU A 84 0.45 -1.22 -2.68
CA LEU A 84 -0.47 -1.35 -1.56
C LEU A 84 -0.91 -2.79 -1.33
N LYS A 85 -1.21 -3.52 -2.41
CA LYS A 85 -1.59 -4.93 -2.33
C LYS A 85 -0.47 -5.76 -1.73
N TYR A 86 0.77 -5.57 -2.20
CA TYR A 86 1.94 -6.28 -1.68
C TYR A 86 2.19 -5.99 -0.19
N LEU A 87 2.10 -4.73 0.22
CA LEU A 87 2.22 -4.30 1.62
C LEU A 87 1.13 -4.93 2.49
N TYR A 88 -0.11 -4.95 2.00
CA TYR A 88 -1.24 -5.54 2.69
C TYR A 88 -1.10 -7.07 2.85
N GLU A 89 -0.63 -7.77 1.82
CA GLU A 89 -0.36 -9.21 1.87
C GLU A 89 0.73 -9.56 2.90
N ILE A 90 1.80 -8.76 2.98
CA ILE A 90 2.82 -8.89 4.05
C ILE A 90 2.18 -8.71 5.42
N ALA A 91 1.29 -7.71 5.55
CA ALA A 91 0.61 -7.44 6.80
C ALA A 91 -0.24 -8.64 7.24
N GLN A 92 -1.03 -9.20 6.34
CA GLN A 92 -1.85 -10.39 6.61
C GLN A 92 -0.98 -11.59 6.99
N ALA A 93 0.09 -11.86 6.25
CA ALA A 93 0.98 -12.98 6.53
C ALA A 93 1.62 -12.88 7.93
N LYS A 94 2.07 -11.68 8.32
CA LYS A 94 2.72 -11.44 9.62
C LYS A 94 1.74 -11.43 10.78
N LEU A 95 0.49 -11.05 10.54
CA LEU A 95 -0.58 -11.04 11.53
C LEU A 95 -1.37 -12.36 11.56
N GLY A 96 -0.78 -13.46 11.07
CA GLY A 96 -1.37 -14.79 11.19
C GLY A 96 -2.58 -15.04 10.28
N ASN A 97 -2.71 -14.31 9.17
CA ASN A 97 -3.83 -14.36 8.23
C ASN A 97 -5.19 -14.01 8.86
N HIS A 98 -5.19 -13.23 9.93
CA HIS A 98 -6.43 -12.68 10.49
C HIS A 98 -6.99 -11.55 9.63
N PRO A 99 -8.32 -11.36 9.59
CA PRO A 99 -8.92 -10.21 8.93
C PRO A 99 -8.41 -8.88 9.51
N ILE A 100 -7.98 -7.97 8.64
CA ILE A 100 -7.62 -6.60 9.03
C ILE A 100 -8.89 -5.75 8.95
N SER A 101 -9.27 -5.14 10.07
CA SER A 101 -10.57 -4.48 10.21
C SER A 101 -10.58 -3.07 9.64
N ASN A 102 -9.50 -2.33 9.87
CA ASN A 102 -9.31 -0.96 9.43
C ASN A 102 -7.90 -0.77 8.89
N VAL A 103 -7.76 0.03 7.83
CA VAL A 103 -6.47 0.37 7.24
C VAL A 103 -6.37 1.89 7.15
N ILE A 104 -5.31 2.45 7.72
CA ILE A 104 -5.00 3.88 7.61
C ILE A 104 -3.88 4.01 6.59
N VAL A 105 -4.08 4.76 5.52
CA VAL A 105 -3.06 5.04 4.51
C VAL A 105 -2.69 6.51 4.60
N THR A 106 -1.42 6.81 4.88
CA THR A 106 -0.97 8.21 4.96
C THR A 106 -1.01 8.87 3.58
N VAL A 107 -1.47 10.12 3.54
CA VAL A 107 -1.36 10.99 2.36
C VAL A 107 -0.69 12.31 2.73
N PRO A 108 0.15 12.90 1.84
CA PRO A 108 0.77 14.19 2.11
C PRO A 108 -0.25 15.28 2.40
N ALA A 109 0.11 16.23 3.27
CA ALA A 109 -0.79 17.33 3.65
C ALA A 109 -1.14 18.22 2.45
N GLU A 110 -0.22 18.34 1.48
CA GLU A 110 -0.32 19.16 0.29
C GLU A 110 -1.23 18.54 -0.80
N PHE A 111 -1.66 17.28 -0.64
CA PHE A 111 -2.55 16.64 -1.61
C PHE A 111 -3.91 17.33 -1.65
N ASN A 112 -4.33 17.70 -2.86
CA ASN A 112 -5.67 18.14 -3.15
C ASN A 112 -6.68 16.96 -3.19
N ASP A 113 -7.97 17.28 -3.27
CA ASP A 113 -9.04 16.27 -3.25
C ASP A 113 -8.88 15.21 -4.35
N ARG A 114 -8.48 15.61 -5.57
CA ARG A 114 -8.24 14.66 -6.67
C ARG A 114 -7.11 13.68 -6.35
N GLN A 115 -6.02 14.17 -5.76
CA GLN A 115 -4.88 13.32 -5.38
C GLN A 115 -5.25 12.38 -4.21
N ARG A 116 -6.09 12.83 -3.28
CA ARG A 116 -6.65 11.99 -2.21
C ARG A 116 -7.61 10.93 -2.77
N GLU A 117 -8.42 11.27 -3.77
CA GLU A 117 -9.29 10.31 -4.46
C GLU A 117 -8.47 9.26 -5.25
N ALA A 118 -7.35 9.67 -5.85
CA ALA A 118 -6.40 8.79 -6.51
C ALA A 118 -5.80 7.76 -5.53
N THR A 119 -5.42 8.17 -4.31
CA THR A 119 -4.97 7.23 -3.27
C THR A 119 -6.06 6.25 -2.85
N LEU A 120 -7.32 6.68 -2.69
CA LEU A 120 -8.43 5.77 -2.43
C LEU A 120 -8.68 4.80 -3.58
N LEU A 121 -8.53 5.27 -4.82
CA LEU A 121 -8.66 4.41 -6.00
C LEU A 121 -7.58 3.32 -5.99
N ALA A 122 -6.33 3.68 -5.71
CA ALA A 122 -5.24 2.72 -5.54
C ALA A 122 -5.56 1.67 -4.46
N CYS A 123 -6.11 2.09 -3.31
CA CYS A 123 -6.55 1.18 -2.25
C CYS A 123 -7.66 0.21 -2.71
N LYS A 124 -8.63 0.71 -3.50
CA LYS A 124 -9.69 -0.11 -4.08
C LYS A 124 -9.14 -1.13 -5.07
N LEU A 125 -8.19 -0.72 -5.93
CA LEU A 125 -7.50 -1.61 -6.87
C LEU A 125 -6.68 -2.68 -6.14
N ALA A 126 -6.13 -2.35 -4.97
CA ALA A 126 -5.45 -3.30 -4.09
C ALA A 126 -6.41 -4.28 -3.37
N GLY A 127 -7.73 -4.08 -3.45
CA GLY A 127 -8.73 -4.89 -2.76
C GLY A 127 -8.86 -4.59 -1.26
N ILE A 128 -8.28 -3.48 -0.79
CA ILE A 128 -8.31 -3.08 0.61
C ILE A 128 -9.66 -2.42 0.92
N LYS A 129 -10.27 -2.80 2.04
CA LYS A 129 -11.58 -2.27 2.51
C LYS A 129 -11.37 -1.45 3.79
N ASN A 130 -12.35 -0.60 4.11
CA ASN A 130 -12.37 0.23 5.33
C ASN A 130 -11.10 1.08 5.48
N VAL A 131 -10.82 1.88 4.44
CA VAL A 131 -9.64 2.72 4.37
C VAL A 131 -9.95 4.13 4.86
N GLU A 132 -9.10 4.63 5.75
CA GLU A 132 -9.02 6.04 6.15
C GLU A 132 -7.71 6.64 5.64
N GLN A 133 -7.72 7.92 5.26
CA GLN A 133 -6.58 8.65 4.70
C GLN A 133 -6.50 10.08 5.20
#